data_AF-A0A431J2N0-F1
#
_entry.id   AF-A0A431J2N0-F1
#
_cell.length_a   1.000
_cell.length_b   1.000
_cell.length_c   1.000
_cell.angle_alpha   90.00
_cell.angle_beta   90.00
_cell.angle_gamma   90.00
#
_symmetry.space_group_name_H-M   'P 1'
#
loop_
_entity.id
_entity.type
_entity.pdbx_description
1 polymer ?
#
loop_
_entity_poly.entity_id
_entity_poly.type
_entity_poly.pdbx_seq_one_letter_code
_entity_poly.pdbx_strand_id
1 'polypeptide(L)'
;MGFLDNILFALLLGAGIGYFAINVKKLIRNIKLGQDVNRSDNASERWKNMTMVALGQSKMVKRPIAGFLHIVVYVGFVIINIEVIEIIIDGLFGTHRVLSF
;
A
#
# COMPACT_ATOMS: atom_id res chain seq x y z
N MET A 1 26.51 -18.21 8.84
CA MET A 1 26.02 -16.85 9.20
C MET A 1 26.86 -15.83 8.46
N GLY A 2 26.53 -15.57 7.19
CA GLY A 2 27.11 -14.43 6.48
C GLY A 2 26.16 -13.26 6.65
N PHE A 3 26.57 -12.20 7.34
CA PHE A 3 25.77 -10.96 7.44
C PHE A 3 25.56 -10.27 6.08
N LEU A 4 26.23 -10.76 5.03
CA LEU A 4 26.17 -10.24 3.68
C LEU A 4 24.74 -10.19 3.14
N ASP A 5 23.95 -11.23 3.38
CA ASP A 5 22.58 -11.32 2.86
C ASP A 5 21.65 -10.29 3.51
N ASN A 6 21.70 -10.17 4.85
CA ASN A 6 20.94 -9.17 5.61
C ASN A 6 21.34 -7.74 5.25
N ILE A 7 22.64 -7.48 5.08
CA ILE A 7 23.15 -6.16 4.68
C ILE A 7 22.66 -5.81 3.29
N LEU A 8 22.75 -6.75 2.34
CA LEU A 8 22.26 -6.56 0.98
C LEU A 8 20.75 -6.31 0.98
N PHE A 9 19.99 -7.09 1.75
CA PHE A 9 18.54 -6.90 1.91
C PHE A 9 18.21 -5.52 2.47
N ALA A 10 18.88 -5.10 3.56
CA ALA A 10 18.67 -3.79 4.16
C ALA A 10 18.99 -2.63 3.19
N LEU A 11 20.05 -2.76 2.39
CA LEU A 11 20.39 -1.78 1.36
C LEU A 11 19.32 -1.70 0.27
N LEU A 12 18.85 -2.85 -0.22
CA LEU A 12 17.79 -2.91 -1.24
C LEU A 12 16.46 -2.37 -0.71
N LEU A 13 16.08 -2.73 0.52
CA LEU A 13 14.89 -2.23 1.19
C LEU A 13 14.96 -0.70 1.37
N GLY A 14 16.11 -0.20 1.85
CA GLY A 14 16.36 1.23 2.00
C GLY A 14 16.32 1.98 0.67
N ALA A 15 16.92 1.44 -0.39
CA ALA A 15 16.87 2.02 -1.73
C ALA A 15 15.44 2.05 -2.29
N GLY A 16 14.68 0.97 -2.12
CA GLY A 16 13.28 0.88 -2.53
C GLY A 16 12.38 1.90 -1.84
N ILE A 17 12.47 1.98 -0.50
CA ILE A 17 11.72 2.97 0.30
C ILE A 17 12.13 4.40 -0.07
N GLY A 18 13.44 4.64 -0.23
CA GLY A 18 13.97 5.95 -0.62
C GLY A 18 13.44 6.39 -1.99
N TYR A 19 13.49 5.50 -2.99
CA TYR A 19 12.95 5.76 -4.32
C TYR A 19 11.44 6.00 -4.29
N PHE A 20 10.68 5.20 -3.53
CA PHE A 20 9.24 5.41 -3.35
C PHE A 20 8.94 6.78 -2.74
N ALA A 21 9.62 7.16 -1.67
CA ALA A 21 9.45 8.46 -1.01
C ALA A 21 9.75 9.64 -1.94
N ILE A 22 10.77 9.54 -2.80
CA ILE A 22 11.09 10.55 -3.81
C ILE A 22 9.93 10.70 -4.81
N ASN A 23 9.34 9.59 -5.26
CA ASN A 23 8.21 9.63 -6.18
C ASN A 23 6.94 10.20 -5.52
N VAL A 24 6.67 9.87 -4.25
CA VAL A 24 5.58 10.49 -3.49
C VAL A 24 5.78 12.01 -3.38
N LYS A 25 7.00 12.47 -3.12
CA LYS A 25 7.30 13.92 -3.10
C LYS A 25 7.05 14.57 -4.47
N LYS A 26 7.44 13.93 -5.57
CA LYS A 26 7.15 14.41 -6.93
C LYS A 26 5.64 14.49 -7.19
N LEU A 27 4.88 13.46 -6.79
CA LEU A 27 3.42 13.45 -6.90
C LEU A 27 2.78 14.61 -6.13
N ILE A 28 3.16 14.79 -4.86
CA ILE A 28 2.64 15.89 -4.03
C ILE A 28 2.98 17.24 -4.66
N ARG A 29 4.21 17.42 -5.16
CA ARG A 29 4.61 18.65 -5.85
C ARG A 29 3.71 18.92 -7.05
N ASN A 30 3.46 17.91 -7.89
CA ASN A 30 2.64 18.06 -9.08
C ASN A 30 1.18 18.38 -8.74
N ILE A 31 0.62 17.77 -7.68
CA ILE A 31 -0.72 18.10 -7.19
C ILE A 31 -0.81 19.57 -6.76
N LYS A 32 0.22 20.08 -6.06
CA LYS A 32 0.28 21.46 -5.59
C LYS A 32 0.54 22.50 -6.69
N LEU A 33 1.00 22.09 -7.87
CA LEU A 33 1.12 22.96 -9.05
C LEU A 33 -0.22 23.15 -9.78
N GLY A 34 -1.24 22.35 -9.43
CA GLY A 34 -2.59 22.50 -9.97
C GLY A 34 -3.28 23.76 -9.47
N GLN A 35 -4.48 24.02 -10.00
CA GLN A 35 -5.30 25.15 -9.57
C GLN A 35 -5.73 25.00 -8.10
N ASP A 36 -5.52 26.06 -7.31
CA ASP A 36 -6.04 26.12 -5.95
C ASP A 36 -7.57 26.14 -5.99
N VAL A 37 -8.15 25.03 -5.53
CA VAL A 37 -9.60 24.91 -5.36
C VAL A 37 -9.86 24.74 -3.87
N ASN A 38 -10.61 25.66 -3.29
CA ASN A 38 -11.05 25.53 -1.91
C ASN A 38 -12.00 24.33 -1.80
N ARG A 39 -11.62 23.35 -0.99
CA ARG A 39 -12.40 22.14 -0.68
C ARG A 39 -12.44 21.86 0.82
N SER A 40 -12.33 22.91 1.64
CA SER A 40 -12.36 22.80 3.10
C SER A 40 -13.79 22.66 3.65
N ASP A 41 -14.80 22.82 2.81
CA ASP A 41 -16.19 22.64 3.15
C ASP A 41 -16.60 21.15 3.18
N ASN A 42 -17.63 20.84 3.98
CA ASN A 42 -18.31 19.54 4.00
C ASN A 42 -17.38 18.31 4.14
N ALA A 43 -16.32 18.42 4.96
CA ALA A 43 -15.32 17.36 5.12
C ALA A 43 -15.95 15.99 5.47
N SER A 44 -16.96 15.96 6.35
CA SER A 44 -17.65 14.72 6.74
C SER A 44 -18.30 14.01 5.55
N GLU A 45 -18.99 14.74 4.68
CA GLU A 45 -19.63 14.18 3.50
C GLU A 45 -18.61 13.67 2.47
N ARG A 46 -17.50 14.40 2.32
CA ARG A 46 -16.40 13.99 1.43
C ARG A 46 -15.70 12.72 1.92
N TRP A 47 -15.44 12.61 3.22
CA TRP A 47 -14.91 11.39 3.82
C TRP A 47 -15.88 10.23 3.64
N LYS A 48 -17.17 10.43 3.93
CA LYS A 48 -18.21 9.42 3.71
C LYS A 48 -18.24 8.94 2.26
N ASN A 49 -18.22 9.86 1.29
CA ASN A 49 -18.20 9.51 -0.12
C ASN A 49 -16.91 8.78 -0.51
N MET A 50 -15.75 9.25 -0.06
CA MET A 50 -14.46 8.60 -0.32
C MET A 50 -14.45 7.17 0.25
N THR A 51 -14.87 6.97 1.48
CA THR A 51 -14.99 5.64 2.09
C THR A 51 -15.96 4.74 1.32
N MET A 52 -17.13 5.24 0.92
CA MET A 52 -18.11 4.48 0.15
C MET A 52 -17.64 4.07 -1.25
N VAL A 53 -16.84 4.91 -1.90
CA VAL A 53 -16.33 4.65 -3.25
C VAL A 53 -15.04 3.84 -3.22
N ALA A 54 -14.09 4.21 -2.36
CA ALA A 54 -12.76 3.61 -2.30
C ALA A 54 -12.74 2.30 -1.48
N LEU A 55 -13.38 2.26 -0.31
CA LEU A 55 -13.42 1.05 0.53
C LEU A 55 -14.67 0.22 0.25
N GLY A 56 -15.84 0.87 0.17
CA GLY A 56 -17.12 0.20 -0.07
C GLY A 56 -17.29 -0.35 -1.48
N GLN A 57 -16.40 -0.01 -2.42
CA GLN A 57 -16.39 -0.51 -3.80
C GLN A 57 -17.77 -0.39 -4.48
N SER A 58 -18.53 0.66 -4.15
CA SER A 58 -19.94 0.85 -4.56
C SER A 58 -20.18 0.77 -6.07
N LYS A 59 -19.15 1.00 -6.90
CA LYS A 59 -19.19 0.85 -8.37
C LYS A 59 -19.04 -0.61 -8.83
N MET A 60 -18.33 -1.45 -8.07
CA MET A 60 -18.08 -2.86 -8.38
C MET A 60 -19.31 -3.74 -8.13
N VAL A 61 -20.19 -3.34 -7.21
CA VAL A 61 -21.45 -4.03 -6.91
C VAL A 61 -22.37 -4.08 -8.14
N LYS A 62 -22.30 -3.08 -9.03
CA LYS A 62 -23.08 -3.05 -10.29
C LYS A 62 -22.56 -4.00 -11.37
N ARG A 63 -21.41 -4.65 -11.17
CA ARG A 63 -20.76 -5.57 -12.11
C ARG A 63 -20.36 -6.86 -11.39
N PRO A 64 -21.29 -7.82 -11.21
CA PRO A 64 -21.12 -8.93 -10.25
C PRO A 64 -19.89 -9.80 -10.52
N ILE A 65 -19.56 -10.09 -11.79
CA ILE A 65 -18.38 -10.89 -12.15
C ILE A 65 -17.09 -10.16 -11.78
N ALA A 66 -16.97 -8.89 -12.15
CA ALA A 66 -15.80 -8.07 -11.81
C ALA A 66 -15.69 -7.83 -10.29
N GLY A 67 -16.82 -7.67 -9.60
CA GLY A 67 -16.88 -7.54 -8.15
C GLY A 67 -16.38 -8.81 -7.45
N PHE A 68 -16.81 -9.99 -7.89
CA PHE A 68 -16.32 -11.26 -7.36
C PHE A 68 -14.82 -11.42 -7.57
N LEU A 69 -14.33 -11.20 -8.79
CA LEU A 69 -12.90 -11.28 -9.10
C LEU A 69 -12.08 -10.29 -8.26
N HIS A 70 -12.61 -9.08 -8.02
CA HIS A 70 -11.94 -8.11 -7.16
C HIS A 70 -11.82 -8.59 -5.72
N ILE A 71 -12.86 -9.21 -5.15
CA ILE A 71 -12.78 -9.77 -3.79
C ILE A 71 -11.69 -10.83 -3.71
N VAL A 72 -11.62 -11.75 -4.67
CA VAL A 72 -10.59 -12.80 -4.71
C VAL A 72 -9.19 -12.18 -4.74
N VAL A 73 -8.96 -11.23 -5.64
CA VAL A 73 -7.66 -10.53 -5.74
C VAL A 73 -7.36 -9.71 -4.48
N TYR A 74 -8.37 -9.08 -3.89
CA TYR A 74 -8.22 -8.28 -2.67
C TYR A 74 -7.81 -9.14 -1.48
N VAL A 75 -8.43 -10.32 -1.30
CA VAL A 75 -8.02 -11.29 -0.28
C VAL A 75 -6.57 -11.73 -0.50
N GLY A 76 -6.21 -12.07 -1.75
CA GLY A 76 -4.82 -12.41 -2.09
C GLY A 76 -3.86 -11.28 -1.74
N PHE A 77 -4.21 -10.03 -2.05
CA PHE A 77 -3.40 -8.86 -1.71
C PHE A 77 -3.24 -8.70 -0.20
N VAL A 78 -4.29 -8.88 0.60
CA VAL A 78 -4.22 -8.81 2.07
C VAL A 78 -3.27 -9.88 2.62
N ILE A 79 -3.38 -11.12 2.16
CA ILE A 79 -2.50 -12.22 2.57
C ILE A 79 -1.03 -11.89 2.23
N ILE A 80 -0.77 -11.48 0.99
CA ILE A 80 0.59 -11.13 0.54
C ILE A 80 1.15 -9.96 1.36
N ASN A 81 0.35 -8.97 1.75
CA ASN A 81 0.87 -7.85 2.56
C ASN A 81 1.29 -8.30 3.96
N ILE A 82 0.60 -9.28 4.55
CA ILE A 82 1.00 -9.89 5.82
C ILE A 82 2.33 -10.63 5.63
N GLU A 83 2.46 -11.41 4.56
CA GLU A 83 3.71 -12.11 4.21
C GLU A 83 4.87 -11.13 3.94
N VAL A 84 4.62 -9.98 3.31
CA VAL A 84 5.64 -8.94 3.10
C VAL A 84 6.18 -8.40 4.42
N ILE A 85 5.35 -8.28 5.47
CA ILE A 85 5.83 -7.88 6.80
C ILE A 85 6.78 -8.93 7.35
N GLU A 86 6.45 -10.22 7.21
CA GLU A 86 7.32 -11.33 7.61
C GLU A 86 8.64 -11.30 6.84
N ILE A 87 8.60 -11.13 5.51
CA ILE A 87 9.80 -11.02 4.66
C ILE A 87 10.70 -9.86 5.09
N ILE A 88 10.13 -8.71 5.47
CA ILE A 88 10.91 -7.57 5.97
C ILE A 88 11.61 -7.93 7.28
N ILE A 89 10.91 -8.58 8.22
CA ILE A 89 11.48 -8.97 9.52
C ILE A 89 12.57 -10.03 9.30
N ASP A 90 12.25 -11.11 8.58
CA ASP A 90 13.17 -12.21 8.30
C ASP A 90 14.41 -11.74 7.53
N GLY A 91 14.23 -10.90 6.51
CA GLY A 91 15.34 -10.36 5.72
C GLY A 91 16.26 -9.42 6.51
N LEU A 92 15.73 -8.69 7.51
CA LEU A 92 16.54 -7.81 8.35
C LEU A 92 17.25 -8.57 9.46
N PHE A 93 16.56 -9.48 10.15
CA PHE A 93 17.06 -10.15 11.35
C PHE A 93 17.67 -11.54 11.09
N GLY A 94 17.57 -12.06 9.86
CA GLY A 94 18.06 -13.39 9.51
C GLY A 94 17.27 -14.51 10.19
N THR A 95 16.02 -14.21 10.57
CA THR A 95 15.09 -15.19 11.13
C THR A 95 14.43 -15.98 10.00
N HIS A 96 13.86 -17.14 10.34
CA HIS A 96 13.06 -17.92 9.41
C HIS A 96 11.66 -18.09 9.99
N ARG A 97 10.68 -17.49 9.31
CA ARG A 97 9.25 -17.67 9.54
C ARG A 97 8.75 -17.19 10.90
N VAL A 98 8.98 -15.93 11.24
CA VAL A 98 8.55 -15.34 12.54
C VAL A 98 7.03 -15.34 12.73
N LEU A 99 6.24 -15.36 11.66
CA LEU A 99 4.78 -15.38 11.72
C LEU A 99 4.16 -16.76 11.43
N SER A 100 4.97 -17.80 11.26
CA SER A 100 4.47 -19.18 11.12
C SER A 100 3.94 -19.69 12.46
N PHE A 101 2.61 -19.70 12.59
CA PHE A 101 1.87 -20.44 13.60
C PHE A 101 1.53 -21.86 13.14
#